data_AF-K6HE87-F1
#
_entry.id   AF-K6HE87-F1
#
_cell.length_a   1.000
_cell.length_b   1.000
_cell.length_c   1.000
_cell.angle_alpha   90.00
_cell.angle_beta   90.00
_cell.angle_gamma   90.00
#
_symmetry.space_group_name_H-M   'P 1'
#
loop_
_entity.id
_entity.type
_entity.pdbx_description
1 polymer ?
#
loop_
_entity_poly.entity_id
_entity_poly.type
_entity_poly.pdbx_seq_one_letter_code
_entity_poly.pdbx_strand_id
1 'polypeptide(L)'
;MKRYFITGTGTGIGKTVFSALFAKELVRQGQRVRYVKPVATGYPEDDDAARVAGQAGLGAGDALTLYTAAEPASPCFVFDPFPFAECVARIEAAAEGCDALLVESAGGLAVPLGQRRYNHHFALELGLETILVVPNRLGCLSDAIVYGHFAKRHKLALTAIAINDHFAANAREGDRNAAVIAGEYPSQTIYRYDTALSVLV
;
A
#
# COMPACT_ATOMS: atom_id res chain seq x y z
N MET A 1 -14.34 1.63 -12.10
CA MET A 1 -13.07 2.21 -11.64
C MET A 1 -12.39 1.22 -10.72
N LYS A 2 -11.10 0.95 -10.90
CA LYS A 2 -10.35 0.05 -10.00
C LYS A 2 -9.88 0.82 -8.77
N ARG A 3 -9.93 0.19 -7.60
CA ARG A 3 -9.65 0.84 -6.32
C ARG A 3 -8.76 -0.06 -5.48
N TYR A 4 -7.56 0.41 -5.17
CA TYR A 4 -6.54 -0.39 -4.51
C TYR A 4 -6.14 0.22 -3.17
N PHE A 5 -6.06 -0.63 -2.15
CA PHE A 5 -5.47 -0.32 -0.87
C PHE A 5 -4.08 -0.96 -0.80
N ILE A 6 -3.05 -0.13 -0.86
CA ILE A 6 -1.65 -0.55 -0.79
C ILE A 6 -1.23 -0.46 0.67
N THR A 7 -1.00 -1.63 1.27
CA THR A 7 -0.59 -1.74 2.67
C THR A 7 0.53 -2.75 2.79
N GLY A 8 0.90 -3.14 4.00
CA GLY A 8 1.94 -4.15 4.16
C GLY A 8 2.16 -4.59 5.60
N THR A 9 3.24 -5.35 5.78
CA THR A 9 3.58 -5.98 7.06
C THR A 9 4.34 -5.06 8.02
N GLY A 10 4.63 -3.81 7.62
CA GLY A 10 5.36 -2.85 8.45
C GLY A 10 5.68 -1.51 7.77
N THR A 11 6.58 -0.76 8.39
CA THR A 11 7.12 0.54 7.92
C THR A 11 8.44 0.35 7.18
N GLY A 12 8.75 1.20 6.20
CA GLY A 12 10.03 1.15 5.46
C GLY A 12 10.23 -0.06 4.54
N ILE A 13 9.20 -0.88 4.33
CA ILE A 13 9.29 -2.13 3.53
C ILE A 13 9.10 -1.92 2.01
N GLY A 14 9.01 -0.66 1.55
CA GLY A 14 8.91 -0.32 0.13
C GLY A 14 7.49 -0.21 -0.45
N LYS A 15 6.46 0.08 0.37
CA LYS A 15 5.08 0.31 -0.11
C LYS A 15 5.02 1.41 -1.17
N THR A 16 5.59 2.58 -0.92
CA THR A 16 5.53 3.70 -1.86
C THR A 16 6.39 3.44 -3.11
N VAL A 17 7.37 2.52 -3.07
CA VAL A 17 8.08 2.06 -4.30
C VAL A 17 7.14 1.22 -5.14
N PHE A 18 6.44 0.27 -4.51
CA PHE A 18 5.41 -0.51 -5.18
C PHE A 18 4.30 0.39 -5.75
N SER A 19 3.79 1.35 -4.98
CA SER A 19 2.77 2.31 -5.43
C SER A 19 3.21 3.06 -6.67
N ALA A 20 4.46 3.51 -6.72
CA ALA A 20 5.02 4.20 -7.88
C ALA A 20 5.09 3.30 -9.12
N LEU A 21 5.66 2.10 -8.98
CA LEU A 21 5.78 1.15 -10.10
C LEU A 21 4.41 0.69 -10.61
N PHE A 22 3.47 0.43 -9.70
CA PHE A 22 2.12 0.01 -10.02
C PHE A 22 1.33 1.15 -10.71
N ALA A 23 1.42 2.38 -10.19
CA ALA A 23 0.84 3.56 -10.84
C ALA A 23 1.41 3.76 -12.25
N LYS A 24 2.73 3.64 -12.41
CA LYS A 24 3.41 3.76 -13.72
C LYS A 24 2.88 2.74 -14.73
N GLU A 25 2.69 1.50 -14.31
CA GLU A 25 2.15 0.45 -15.19
C GLU A 25 0.70 0.73 -15.57
N LEU A 26 -0.14 1.20 -14.65
CA LEU A 26 -1.52 1.59 -14.94
C LEU A 26 -1.58 2.79 -15.91
N VAL A 27 -0.71 3.79 -15.74
CA VAL A 27 -0.56 4.92 -16.69
C VAL A 27 -0.13 4.41 -18.06
N ARG A 28 0.82 3.47 -18.13
CA ARG A 28 1.26 2.85 -19.40
C ARG A 28 0.13 2.09 -20.10
N GLN A 29 -0.85 1.61 -19.36
CA GLN A 29 -2.09 1.01 -19.87
C GLN A 29 -3.16 2.04 -20.27
N GLY A 30 -2.85 3.34 -20.22
CA GLY A 30 -3.76 4.42 -20.60
C GLY A 30 -4.78 4.82 -19.53
N GLN A 31 -4.60 4.39 -18.28
CA GLN A 31 -5.51 4.74 -17.19
C GLN A 31 -5.16 6.10 -16.57
N ARG A 32 -6.18 6.88 -16.21
CA ARG A 32 -6.02 8.06 -15.35
C ARG A 32 -5.88 7.58 -13.90
N VAL A 33 -4.71 7.77 -13.32
CA VAL A 33 -4.37 7.24 -12.00
C VAL A 33 -4.40 8.35 -10.95
N ARG A 34 -5.05 8.11 -9.81
CA ARG A 34 -4.97 8.94 -8.61
C ARG A 34 -4.27 8.16 -7.50
N TYR A 35 -3.27 8.77 -6.88
CA TYR A 35 -2.62 8.28 -5.68
C TYR A 35 -3.04 9.14 -4.48
N VAL A 36 -3.42 8.50 -3.39
CA VAL A 36 -3.76 9.19 -2.14
C VAL A 36 -3.05 8.51 -0.98
N LYS A 37 -2.28 9.29 -0.24
CA LYS A 37 -1.79 8.94 1.10
C LYS A 37 -2.73 9.57 2.13
N PRO A 38 -3.55 8.78 2.85
CA PRO A 38 -4.47 9.33 3.85
C PRO A 38 -3.71 10.10 4.94
N VAL A 39 -2.57 9.59 5.37
CA VAL A 39 -1.74 10.20 6.41
C VAL A 39 -0.26 9.93 6.15
N ALA A 40 0.57 10.96 6.34
CA ALA A 40 2.02 10.87 6.35
C ALA A 40 2.59 11.52 7.64
N THR A 41 3.63 10.92 8.18
CA THR A 41 4.33 11.35 9.40
C THR A 41 5.82 11.41 9.09
N GLY A 42 6.58 12.35 9.65
CA GLY A 42 7.93 12.65 9.16
C GLY A 42 7.95 13.58 7.94
N TYR A 43 6.86 14.32 7.70
CA TYR A 43 6.71 15.24 6.58
C TYR A 43 7.26 16.65 6.93
N PRO A 44 7.97 17.37 6.03
CA PRO A 44 8.10 17.14 4.58
C PRO A 44 9.28 16.26 4.14
N GLU A 45 10.12 15.78 5.06
CA GLU A 45 11.27 14.95 4.71
C GLU A 45 10.85 13.63 4.03
N ASP A 46 9.76 13.03 4.50
CA ASP A 46 9.11 11.87 3.91
C ASP A 46 7.83 12.26 3.13
N ASP A 47 7.98 12.62 1.85
CA ASP A 47 6.87 12.90 0.93
C ASP A 47 6.61 11.75 -0.06
N ASP A 48 5.80 10.78 0.38
CA ASP A 48 5.41 9.63 -0.43
C ASP A 48 4.67 10.03 -1.71
N ALA A 49 3.79 11.03 -1.65
CA ALA A 49 2.99 11.46 -2.80
C ALA A 49 3.85 12.11 -3.89
N ALA A 50 4.78 12.99 -3.51
CA ALA A 50 5.74 13.58 -4.44
C ALA A 50 6.61 12.49 -5.10
N ARG A 51 7.05 11.49 -4.32
CA ARG A 51 7.84 10.39 -4.84
C ARG A 51 7.08 9.52 -5.83
N VAL A 52 5.82 9.18 -5.54
CA VAL A 52 4.95 8.43 -6.47
C VAL A 52 4.71 9.24 -7.74
N ALA A 53 4.36 10.53 -7.62
CA ALA A 53 4.13 11.39 -8.77
C ALA A 53 5.35 11.45 -9.71
N GLY A 54 6.55 11.69 -9.15
CA GLY A 54 7.77 11.80 -9.93
C GLY A 54 8.17 10.49 -10.63
N GLN A 55 8.06 9.35 -9.94
CA GLN A 55 8.47 8.06 -10.51
C GLN A 55 7.45 7.48 -11.51
N ALA A 56 6.15 7.72 -11.28
CA ALA A 56 5.08 7.25 -12.15
C ALA A 56 4.71 8.23 -13.28
N GLY A 57 5.16 9.48 -13.20
CA GLY A 57 4.82 10.53 -14.16
C GLY A 57 3.37 11.03 -14.01
N LEU A 58 2.87 11.09 -12.77
CA LEU A 58 1.52 11.61 -12.50
C LEU A 58 1.49 13.15 -12.58
N GLY A 59 0.35 13.71 -12.96
CA GLY A 59 0.16 15.15 -13.04
C GLY A 59 0.13 15.84 -11.68
N ALA A 60 0.25 17.17 -11.69
CA ALA A 60 0.12 17.98 -10.49
C ALA A 60 -1.29 17.79 -9.89
N GLY A 61 -1.35 17.33 -8.64
CA GLY A 61 -2.60 17.01 -7.94
C GLY A 61 -3.11 15.58 -8.11
N ASP A 62 -2.49 14.77 -8.98
CA ASP A 62 -2.85 13.35 -9.15
C ASP A 62 -2.28 12.46 -8.04
N ALA A 63 -1.32 12.96 -7.26
CA ALA A 63 -0.82 12.36 -6.03
C ALA A 63 -1.03 13.32 -4.86
N LEU A 64 -1.73 12.88 -3.82
CA LEU A 64 -2.14 13.72 -2.69
C LEU A 64 -1.77 13.09 -1.36
N THR A 65 -1.28 13.89 -0.42
CA THR A 65 -1.21 13.55 1.00
C THR A 65 -2.24 14.38 1.77
N LEU A 66 -3.17 13.73 2.48
CA LEU A 66 -4.33 14.44 3.05
C LEU A 66 -4.09 15.02 4.44
N TYR A 67 -3.36 14.30 5.29
CA TYR A 67 -2.97 14.71 6.63
C TYR A 67 -1.47 14.49 6.82
N THR A 68 -0.77 15.50 7.35
CA THR A 68 0.69 15.47 7.53
C THR A 68 1.07 15.84 8.96
N ALA A 69 2.13 15.20 9.47
CA ALA A 69 2.76 15.57 10.73
C ALA A 69 4.29 15.52 10.58
N ALA A 70 5.00 16.46 11.20
CA ALA A 70 6.45 16.51 11.17
C ALA A 70 7.12 15.41 12.00
N GLU A 71 6.48 15.01 13.10
CA GLU A 71 7.02 13.95 13.95
C GLU A 71 6.92 12.58 13.24
N PRO A 72 8.02 11.81 13.13
CA PRO A 72 8.02 10.47 12.53
C PRO A 72 7.49 9.42 13.52
N ALA A 73 6.18 9.46 13.79
CA ALA A 73 5.50 8.60 14.75
C ALA A 73 4.30 7.87 14.13
N SER A 74 3.69 6.94 14.88
CA SER A 74 2.42 6.33 14.46
C SER A 74 1.32 7.40 14.38
N PRO A 75 0.41 7.35 13.38
CA PRO A 75 -0.65 8.35 13.23
C PRO A 75 -1.48 8.60 14.49
N CYS A 76 -1.72 7.57 15.32
CA CYS A 76 -2.48 7.71 16.56
C CYS A 76 -1.81 8.57 17.65
N PHE A 77 -0.51 8.87 17.53
CA PHE A 77 0.19 9.74 18.48
C PHE A 77 0.16 11.22 18.06
N VAL A 78 0.02 11.48 16.76
CA VAL A 78 0.07 12.84 16.19
C VAL A 78 -1.32 13.34 15.76
N PHE A 79 -2.31 12.46 15.66
CA PHE A 79 -3.70 12.79 15.39
C PHE A 79 -4.63 12.10 16.41
N ASP A 80 -5.06 12.84 17.43
CA ASP A 80 -6.01 12.35 18.43
C ASP A 80 -7.19 13.34 18.64
N PRO A 81 -8.39 13.04 18.11
CA PRO A 81 -8.69 11.91 17.23
C PRO A 81 -8.26 12.15 15.78
N PHE A 82 -7.91 11.08 15.07
CA PHE A 82 -7.75 11.16 13.61
C PHE A 82 -9.11 11.41 12.92
N PRO A 83 -9.22 12.40 12.01
CA PRO A 83 -10.47 12.78 11.34
C PRO A 83 -10.85 11.77 10.24
N PHE A 84 -11.14 10.53 10.62
CA PHE A 84 -11.32 9.42 9.69
C PHE A 84 -12.43 9.64 8.66
N ALA A 85 -13.62 10.08 9.09
CA ALA A 85 -14.77 10.27 8.20
C ALA A 85 -14.51 11.38 7.16
N GLU A 86 -13.87 12.48 7.58
CA GLU A 86 -13.46 13.55 6.68
C GLU A 86 -12.38 13.08 5.71
N CYS A 87 -11.41 12.30 6.19
CA CYS A 87 -10.38 11.71 5.36
C CYS A 87 -10.98 10.81 4.27
N VAL A 88 -11.93 9.94 4.62
CA VAL A 88 -12.67 9.10 3.67
C VAL A 88 -13.39 9.95 2.62
N ALA A 89 -14.11 10.99 3.02
CA ALA A 89 -14.80 11.89 2.09
C ALA A 89 -13.82 12.59 1.12
N ARG A 90 -12.65 13.01 1.62
CA ARG A 90 -11.59 13.61 0.79
C ARG A 90 -10.97 12.60 -0.18
N ILE A 91 -10.82 11.33 0.21
CA ILE A 91 -10.37 10.26 -0.69
C ILE A 91 -11.40 10.01 -1.80
N GLU A 92 -12.69 9.95 -1.48
CA GLU A 92 -13.77 9.82 -2.47
C GLU A 92 -13.77 10.97 -3.48
N ALA A 93 -13.68 12.21 -2.99
CA ALA A 93 -13.58 13.40 -3.85
C ALA A 93 -12.34 13.37 -4.76
N ALA A 94 -11.18 12.93 -4.22
CA ALA A 94 -9.96 12.78 -5.01
C ALA A 94 -10.04 11.67 -6.08
N ALA A 95 -10.98 10.73 -5.95
CA ALA A 95 -11.17 9.66 -6.91
C ALA A 95 -12.01 10.08 -8.13
N GLU A 96 -12.64 11.27 -8.10
CA GLU A 96 -13.45 11.76 -9.20
C GLU A 96 -12.64 11.85 -10.51
N GLY A 97 -13.21 11.28 -11.58
CA GLY A 97 -12.62 11.36 -12.92
C GLY A 97 -11.34 10.52 -13.12
N CYS A 98 -10.98 9.62 -12.20
CA CYS A 98 -9.91 8.65 -12.41
C CYS A 98 -10.43 7.28 -12.83
N ASP A 99 -9.57 6.46 -13.44
CA ASP A 99 -9.89 5.07 -13.82
C ASP A 99 -9.33 4.08 -12.79
N ALA A 100 -8.26 4.48 -12.08
CA ALA A 100 -7.67 3.77 -10.95
C ALA A 100 -7.32 4.70 -9.79
N LEU A 101 -7.77 4.32 -8.58
CA LEU A 101 -7.40 4.95 -7.31
C LEU A 101 -6.47 4.04 -6.52
N LEU A 102 -5.34 4.58 -6.05
CA LEU A 102 -4.39 3.90 -5.18
C LEU A 102 -4.37 4.63 -3.84
N VAL A 103 -4.78 3.96 -2.77
CA VAL A 103 -4.74 4.48 -1.40
C VAL A 103 -3.65 3.76 -0.63
N GLU A 104 -2.61 4.47 -0.21
CA GLU A 104 -1.48 3.86 0.50
C GLU A 104 -1.50 4.15 2.00
N SER A 105 -1.45 3.09 2.82
CA SER A 105 -1.43 3.23 4.28
C SER A 105 -0.09 3.71 4.85
N ALA A 106 -0.11 4.45 5.96
CA ALA A 106 1.10 4.69 6.78
C ALA A 106 1.44 3.45 7.62
N GLY A 107 2.65 2.89 7.48
CA GLY A 107 3.02 1.66 8.18
C GLY A 107 2.25 0.43 7.69
N GLY A 108 1.83 -0.43 8.61
CA GLY A 108 1.15 -1.70 8.30
C GLY A 108 -0.38 -1.64 8.36
N LEU A 109 -1.00 -2.74 7.95
CA LEU A 109 -2.45 -2.91 7.83
C LEU A 109 -3.22 -2.71 9.16
N ALA A 110 -2.59 -3.07 10.29
CA ALA A 110 -3.15 -2.96 11.64
C ALA A 110 -2.61 -1.77 12.44
N VAL A 111 -1.94 -0.79 11.81
CA VAL A 111 -1.49 0.42 12.51
C VAL A 111 -2.72 1.24 12.95
N PRO A 112 -2.79 1.65 14.22
CA PRO A 112 -3.90 2.42 14.76
C PRO A 112 -3.91 3.86 14.23
N LEU A 113 -5.12 4.36 14.00
CA LEU A 113 -5.42 5.77 13.72
C LEU A 113 -6.02 6.47 14.96
N GLY A 114 -6.22 5.76 16.07
CA GLY A 114 -6.92 6.26 17.25
C GLY A 114 -8.38 5.76 17.32
N GLN A 115 -8.99 5.84 18.51
CA GLN A 115 -10.39 5.46 18.75
C GLN A 115 -10.80 4.08 18.19
N ARG A 116 -9.95 3.07 18.33
CA ARG A 116 -10.13 1.71 17.76
C ARG A 116 -10.29 1.68 16.24
N ARG A 117 -9.87 2.73 15.53
CA ARG A 117 -9.69 2.70 14.07
C ARG A 117 -8.26 2.34 13.71
N TYR A 118 -8.12 1.70 12.55
CA TYR A 118 -6.87 1.20 12.01
C TYR A 118 -6.86 1.44 10.51
N ASN A 119 -5.68 1.40 9.90
CA ASN A 119 -5.51 1.59 8.46
C ASN A 119 -6.46 0.74 7.59
N HIS A 120 -6.64 -0.54 7.91
CA HIS A 120 -7.51 -1.42 7.12
C HIS A 120 -8.98 -0.98 7.05
N HIS A 121 -9.45 -0.12 7.95
CA HIS A 121 -10.81 0.43 7.84
C HIS A 121 -10.97 1.31 6.60
N PHE A 122 -9.91 1.92 6.06
CA PHE A 122 -10.01 2.63 4.77
C PHE A 122 -10.40 1.68 3.64
N ALA A 123 -9.83 0.47 3.61
CA ALA A 123 -10.18 -0.53 2.61
C ALA A 123 -11.64 -0.97 2.70
N LEU A 124 -12.14 -1.14 3.94
CA LEU A 124 -13.53 -1.52 4.17
C LEU A 124 -14.52 -0.41 3.81
N GLU A 125 -14.25 0.82 4.25
CA GLU A 125 -15.15 1.97 4.04
C GLU A 125 -15.25 2.36 2.56
N LEU A 126 -14.14 2.30 1.82
CA LEU A 126 -14.05 2.73 0.42
C LEU A 126 -14.21 1.58 -0.59
N GLY A 127 -14.40 0.35 -0.12
CA GLY A 127 -14.51 -0.86 -0.96
C GLY A 127 -13.26 -1.14 -1.80
N LEU A 128 -12.07 -1.03 -1.19
CA LEU A 128 -10.79 -1.16 -1.88
C LEU A 128 -10.31 -2.62 -1.94
N GLU A 129 -9.81 -3.04 -3.10
CA GLU A 129 -9.03 -4.27 -3.24
C GLU A 129 -7.68 -4.11 -2.53
N THR A 130 -7.32 -5.04 -1.65
CA THR A 130 -6.13 -4.94 -0.82
C THR A 130 -4.94 -5.63 -1.47
N ILE A 131 -3.83 -4.90 -1.55
CA ILE A 131 -2.52 -5.41 -1.97
C ILE A 131 -1.59 -5.37 -0.75
N LEU A 132 -1.12 -6.55 -0.33
CA LEU A 132 -0.24 -6.68 0.83
C LEU A 132 1.24 -6.67 0.40
N VAL A 133 1.98 -5.62 0.76
CA VAL A 133 3.42 -5.54 0.54
C VAL A 133 4.18 -6.29 1.63
N VAL A 134 5.11 -7.15 1.21
CA VAL A 134 5.93 -8.01 2.07
C VAL A 134 7.40 -7.85 1.68
N PRO A 135 8.32 -7.48 2.60
CA PRO A 135 9.75 -7.46 2.30
C PRO A 135 10.28 -8.89 2.15
N ASN A 136 10.94 -9.22 1.03
CA ASN A 136 11.44 -10.57 0.79
C ASN A 136 12.69 -10.84 1.63
N ARG A 137 12.55 -11.29 2.87
CA ARG A 137 13.67 -11.58 3.78
C ARG A 137 13.34 -12.75 4.69
N LEU A 138 14.32 -13.22 5.47
CA LEU A 138 14.05 -14.22 6.50
C LEU A 138 12.93 -13.73 7.43
N GLY A 139 11.91 -14.58 7.61
CA GLY A 139 10.69 -14.26 8.37
C GLY A 139 9.47 -13.86 7.52
N CYS A 140 9.67 -13.50 6.24
CA CYS A 140 8.59 -12.97 5.39
C CYS A 140 7.44 -13.95 5.14
N LEU A 141 7.71 -15.26 5.16
CA LEU A 141 6.68 -16.30 5.03
C LEU A 141 5.66 -16.22 6.16
N SER A 142 6.16 -16.14 7.40
CA SER A 142 5.32 -15.98 8.59
C SER A 142 4.56 -14.65 8.53
N ASP A 143 5.24 -13.55 8.17
CA ASP A 143 4.60 -12.25 8.04
C ASP A 143 3.45 -12.29 7.02
N ALA A 144 3.67 -12.87 5.84
CA ALA A 144 2.66 -13.01 4.81
C ALA A 144 1.46 -13.84 5.30
N ILE A 145 1.68 -14.99 5.93
CA ILE A 145 0.61 -15.86 6.45
C ILE A 145 -0.20 -15.15 7.55
N VAL A 146 0.47 -14.54 8.53
CA VAL A 146 -0.18 -13.84 9.65
C VAL A 146 -1.01 -12.66 9.15
N TYR A 147 -0.44 -11.81 8.29
CA TYR A 147 -1.17 -10.66 7.74
C TYR A 147 -2.30 -11.08 6.80
N GLY A 148 -2.14 -12.14 6.01
CA GLY A 148 -3.23 -12.65 5.17
C GLY A 148 -4.36 -13.28 5.99
N HIS A 149 -4.06 -13.98 7.09
CA HIS A 149 -5.07 -14.43 8.05
C HIS A 149 -5.79 -13.25 8.71
N PHE A 150 -5.08 -12.20 9.08
CA PHE A 150 -5.69 -10.96 9.56
C PHE A 150 -6.63 -10.37 8.50
N ALA A 151 -6.17 -10.22 7.26
CA ALA A 151 -6.96 -9.67 6.17
C ALA A 151 -8.25 -10.47 5.95
N LYS A 152 -8.15 -11.81 5.91
CA LYS A 152 -9.31 -12.71 5.81
C LYS A 152 -10.26 -12.57 7.00
N ARG A 153 -9.74 -12.52 8.23
CA ARG A 153 -10.54 -12.38 9.46
C ARG A 153 -11.35 -11.09 9.47
N HIS A 154 -10.78 -10.02 8.94
CA HIS A 154 -11.38 -8.69 8.82
C HIS A 154 -12.13 -8.47 7.50
N LYS A 155 -12.31 -9.52 6.67
CA LYS A 155 -13.05 -9.50 5.40
C LYS A 155 -12.49 -8.50 4.38
N LEU A 156 -11.18 -8.25 4.41
CA LEU A 156 -10.52 -7.49 3.36
C LEU A 156 -10.50 -8.29 2.07
N ALA A 157 -10.75 -7.63 0.95
CA ALA A 157 -10.59 -8.22 -0.38
C ALA A 157 -9.10 -8.30 -0.73
N LEU A 158 -8.36 -9.23 -0.12
CA LEU A 158 -6.95 -9.47 -0.43
C LEU A 158 -6.85 -10.09 -1.84
N THR A 159 -6.53 -9.27 -2.83
CA THR A 159 -6.45 -9.68 -4.25
C THR A 159 -5.02 -9.94 -4.69
N ALA A 160 -4.03 -9.33 -4.01
CA ALA A 160 -2.63 -9.51 -4.38
C ALA A 160 -1.66 -9.41 -3.19
N ILE A 161 -0.49 -10.03 -3.38
CA ILE A 161 0.68 -9.88 -2.52
C ILE A 161 1.83 -9.34 -3.36
N ALA A 162 2.50 -8.31 -2.86
CA ALA A 162 3.64 -7.68 -3.50
C ALA A 162 4.92 -7.94 -2.71
N ILE A 163 5.80 -8.75 -3.28
CA ILE A 163 7.04 -9.21 -2.65
C ILE A 163 8.18 -8.30 -3.10
N ASN A 164 8.80 -7.63 -2.13
CA ASN A 164 9.90 -6.70 -2.39
C ASN A 164 11.26 -7.40 -2.32
N ASP A 165 11.83 -7.72 -3.48
CA ASP A 165 13.12 -8.38 -3.65
C ASP A 165 14.32 -7.49 -3.28
N HIS A 166 14.14 -6.19 -3.05
CA HIS A 166 15.18 -5.32 -2.48
C HIS A 166 15.75 -5.88 -1.16
N PHE A 167 14.90 -6.59 -0.40
CA PHE A 167 15.27 -7.19 0.88
C PHE A 167 15.82 -8.61 0.76
N ALA A 168 15.83 -9.19 -0.45
CA ALA A 168 16.23 -10.58 -0.66
C ALA A 168 17.73 -10.73 -0.37
N ALA A 169 18.06 -11.76 0.43
CA ALA A 169 19.45 -12.07 0.73
C ALA A 169 20.25 -12.46 -0.53
N ASN A 170 19.57 -13.12 -1.48
CA ASN A 170 20.06 -13.44 -2.83
C ASN A 170 18.87 -13.93 -3.68
N ALA A 171 19.09 -14.07 -4.99
CA ALA A 171 18.06 -14.49 -5.94
C ALA A 171 17.41 -15.84 -5.57
N ARG A 172 18.21 -16.84 -5.20
CA ARG A 172 17.72 -18.19 -4.86
C ARG A 172 16.75 -18.17 -3.68
N GLU A 173 17.10 -17.48 -2.60
CA GLU A 173 16.24 -17.38 -1.43
C GLU A 173 15.02 -16.48 -1.71
N GLY A 174 15.19 -15.45 -2.54
CA GLY A 174 14.08 -14.63 -3.02
C GLY A 174 13.03 -15.44 -3.79
N ASP A 175 13.47 -16.29 -4.72
CA ASP A 175 12.61 -17.17 -5.52
C ASP A 175 11.89 -18.21 -4.66
N ARG A 176 12.61 -18.80 -3.69
CA ARG A 176 12.03 -19.78 -2.75
C ARG A 176 10.93 -19.16 -1.90
N ASN A 177 11.16 -17.97 -1.36
CA ASN A 177 10.14 -17.28 -0.57
C ASN A 177 8.91 -16.95 -1.41
N ALA A 178 9.12 -16.45 -2.63
CA ALA A 178 8.03 -16.12 -3.54
C ALA A 178 7.21 -17.36 -3.93
N ALA A 179 7.87 -18.49 -4.22
CA ALA A 179 7.19 -19.74 -4.56
C ALA A 179 6.33 -20.26 -3.39
N VAL A 180 6.83 -20.19 -2.15
CA VAL A 180 6.05 -20.60 -0.97
C VAL A 180 4.85 -19.67 -0.77
N ILE A 181 5.04 -18.35 -0.85
CA ILE A 181 3.94 -17.38 -0.74
C ILE A 181 2.89 -17.63 -1.83
N ALA A 182 3.28 -17.88 -3.08
CA ALA A 182 2.35 -18.22 -4.15
C ALA A 182 1.55 -19.51 -3.87
N GLY A 183 2.19 -20.51 -3.25
CA GLY A 183 1.53 -21.75 -2.83
C GLY A 183 0.50 -21.56 -1.71
N GLU A 184 0.77 -20.67 -0.75
CA GLU A 184 -0.18 -20.32 0.33
C GLU A 184 -1.35 -19.46 -0.15
N TYR A 185 -1.15 -18.72 -1.25
CA TYR A 185 -2.12 -17.77 -1.80
C TYR A 185 -2.45 -18.03 -3.28
N PRO A 186 -2.97 -19.23 -3.63
CA PRO A 186 -3.12 -19.66 -5.03
C PRO A 186 -4.19 -18.89 -5.81
N SER A 187 -4.99 -18.04 -5.16
CA SER A 187 -6.02 -17.20 -5.79
C SER A 187 -5.66 -15.72 -5.81
N GLN A 188 -4.50 -15.34 -5.27
CA GLN A 188 -4.01 -13.97 -5.27
C GLN A 188 -2.98 -13.79 -6.38
N THR A 189 -2.98 -12.62 -7.00
CA THR A 189 -1.89 -12.22 -7.89
C THR A 189 -0.62 -12.01 -7.07
N ILE A 190 0.50 -12.54 -7.54
CA ILE A 190 1.80 -12.36 -6.89
C ILE A 190 2.66 -11.41 -7.71
N TYR A 191 2.86 -10.21 -7.17
CA TYR A 191 3.82 -9.25 -7.70
C TYR A 191 5.18 -9.46 -7.07
N ARG A 192 6.23 -9.31 -7.89
CA ARG A 192 7.61 -9.19 -7.44
C ARG A 192 8.22 -7.91 -7.93
N TYR A 193 8.95 -7.23 -7.06
CA TYR A 193 9.57 -5.97 -7.44
C TYR A 193 10.85 -5.67 -6.66
N ASP A 194 11.73 -4.91 -7.29
CA ASP A 194 12.82 -4.16 -6.67
C ASP A 194 12.86 -2.79 -7.37
N THR A 195 13.61 -2.67 -8.45
CA THR A 195 13.63 -1.49 -9.33
C THR A 195 12.60 -1.54 -10.47
N ALA A 196 12.06 -2.72 -10.75
CA ALA A 196 11.00 -2.95 -11.75
C ALA A 196 9.93 -3.87 -11.18
N LEU A 197 8.71 -3.76 -11.70
CA LEU A 197 7.57 -4.59 -11.32
C LEU A 197 7.43 -5.78 -12.27
N SER A 198 7.20 -6.96 -11.71
CA SER A 198 6.92 -8.20 -12.43
C SER A 198 5.75 -8.94 -11.79
N VAL A 199 5.07 -9.77 -12.58
CA VAL A 199 3.94 -10.61 -12.14
C VAL A 199 4.35 -12.06 -12.33
N LEU A 200 4.23 -12.88 -11.28
CA LEU A 200 4.55 -14.30 -11.35
C LEU A 200 3.36 -15.14 -11.84
N VAL A 201 2.15 -14.81 -11.41
CA VAL A 201 0.87 -15.47 -11.74
C VAL A 201 -0.28 -14.54 -11.36
#